data_AF-A0A2D6XC61-F1
#
_entry.id   AF-A0A2D6XC61-F1
#
_cell.length_a   1.000
_cell.length_b   1.000
_cell.length_c   1.000
_cell.angle_alpha   90.00
_cell.angle_beta   90.00
_cell.angle_gamma   90.00
#
_symmetry.space_group_name_H-M   'P 1'
#
loop_
_entity.id
_entity.type
_entity.pdbx_description
1 polymer ?
#
loop_
_entity_poly.entity_id
_entity_poly.type
_entity_poly.pdbx_seq_one_letter_code
_entity_poly.pdbx_strand_id
1 'polypeptide(L)' 'MNKEEKDKWLHIKDLEAELDYYHLYEPKDRASIHRLQDKIDDLYEEMGFPKKLPDVPTFKNDN' A
#
# COMPACT_ATOMS: atom_id res chain seq x y z
N MET A 1 -4.32 9.14 -16.64
CA MET A 1 -4.67 7.75 -16.30
C MET A 1 -5.42 7.11 -17.46
N ASN A 2 -4.75 6.22 -18.18
CA ASN A 2 -5.35 5.29 -19.12
C ASN A 2 -6.25 4.27 -18.36
N LYS A 3 -7.12 3.57 -19.08
CA LYS A 3 -8.01 2.54 -18.53
C LYS A 3 -7.23 1.46 -17.76
N GLU A 4 -6.11 0.98 -18.32
CA GLU A 4 -5.25 -0.02 -17.67
C GLU A 4 -4.67 0.48 -16.34
N GLU A 5 -4.21 1.74 -16.28
CA GLU A 5 -3.73 2.35 -15.04
C GLU A 5 -4.85 2.49 -14.01
N LYS A 6 -6.07 2.79 -14.46
CA LYS A 6 -7.26 2.87 -13.60
C LYS A 6 -7.65 1.51 -13.03
N ASP A 7 -7.60 0.46 -13.85
CA ASP A 7 -7.91 -0.89 -13.42
C ASP A 7 -6.87 -1.39 -12.41
N LYS A 8 -5.58 -1.08 -12.61
CA LYS A 8 -4.51 -1.35 -11.63
C LYS A 8 -4.72 -0.60 -10.32
N TRP A 9 -5.04 0.69 -10.40
CA TRP A 9 -5.36 1.49 -9.21
C TRP A 9 -6.53 0.92 -8.41
N LEU A 10 -7.60 0.50 -9.08
CA LEU A 10 -8.75 -0.12 -8.42
C LEU A 10 -8.35 -1.42 -7.73
N HIS A 11 -7.55 -2.26 -8.40
CA HIS A 11 -7.05 -3.50 -7.81
C HIS A 11 -6.22 -3.26 -6.54
N ILE A 12 -5.35 -2.25 -6.54
CA ILE A 12 -4.58 -1.87 -5.36
C ILE A 12 -5.52 -1.44 -4.21
N LYS A 13 -6.56 -0.63 -4.51
CA LYS A 13 -7.54 -0.19 -3.50
C LYS A 13 -8.35 -1.34 -2.91
N ASP A 14 -8.70 -2.34 -3.71
CA ASP A 14 -9.38 -3.53 -3.21
C ASP A 14 -8.50 -4.31 -2.23
N LEU A 15 -7.20 -4.45 -2.54
CA LEU A 15 -6.23 -5.12 -1.66
C LEU A 15 -5.97 -4.32 -0.37
N GLU A 16 -5.89 -2.99 -0.44
CA GLU A 16 -5.76 -2.13 0.74
C GLU A 16 -6.98 -2.30 1.67
N ALA A 17 -8.19 -2.36 1.11
CA ALA A 17 -9.39 -2.60 1.90
C ALA A 17 -9.40 -3.99 2.57
N GLU A 18 -8.88 -5.01 1.87
CA GLU A 18 -8.70 -6.35 2.44
C GLU A 18 -7.64 -6.34 3.56
N LEU A 19 -6.51 -5.66 3.37
CA LEU A 19 -5.48 -5.50 4.39
C LEU A 19 -6.03 -4.79 5.65
N ASP A 20 -6.81 -3.73 5.48
CA ASP A 20 -7.50 -3.03 6.56
C ASP A 20 -8.47 -3.96 7.32
N TYR A 21 -9.21 -4.81 6.59
CA TYR A 21 -10.06 -5.83 7.21
C TYR A 21 -9.24 -6.79 8.09
N TYR A 22 -8.13 -7.32 7.57
CA TYR A 22 -7.26 -8.21 8.35
C TYR A 22 -6.67 -7.52 9.58
N HIS A 23 -6.24 -6.25 9.45
CA HIS A 23 -5.76 -5.48 10.61
C HIS A 23 -6.84 -5.29 11.67
N LEU A 24 -8.10 -5.09 11.27
CA LEU A 24 -9.21 -4.81 12.20
C LEU A 24 -9.77 -6.07 12.86
N TYR A 25 -10.00 -7.13 12.07
CA TYR A 25 -10.75 -8.30 12.51
C TYR A 25 -9.87 -9.53 12.77
N GLU A 26 -8.75 -9.66 12.06
CA GLU A 26 -7.85 -10.82 12.15
C GLU A 26 -6.37 -10.44 12.38
N PRO A 27 -6.04 -9.55 13.34
CA PRO A 27 -4.68 -9.03 13.51
C PRO A 27 -3.64 -10.09 13.92
N LYS A 28 -4.11 -11.29 14.29
CA LYS A 28 -3.26 -12.45 14.61
C LYS A 28 -2.80 -13.19 13.36
N ASP A 29 -3.52 -13.08 12.24
CA ASP A 29 -3.09 -13.65 10.96
C ASP A 29 -2.06 -12.75 10.28
N ARG A 30 -0.90 -12.66 10.93
CA ARG A 30 0.24 -11.87 10.44
C ARG A 30 0.74 -12.38 9.09
N ALA A 31 0.58 -13.67 8.80
CA ALA A 31 1.04 -14.24 7.54
C ALA A 31 0.23 -13.67 6.36
N SER A 32 -1.09 -13.61 6.48
CA SER A 32 -1.96 -13.02 5.45
C SER A 32 -1.74 -11.51 5.33
N ILE A 33 -1.61 -10.80 6.46
CA ILE A 33 -1.30 -9.36 6.49
C ILE A 33 0.01 -9.07 5.75
N HIS A 34 1.10 -9.77 6.08
CA HIS A 34 2.40 -9.56 5.43
C HIS A 34 2.35 -9.87 3.93
N ARG A 35 1.68 -10.96 3.51
CA ARG A 35 1.52 -11.29 2.09
C ARG A 35 0.75 -10.23 1.32
N LEU A 36 -0.33 -9.70 1.90
CA LEU A 36 -1.11 -8.64 1.26
C LEU A 36 -0.29 -7.36 1.15
N GLN A 37 0.46 -7.01 2.20
CA GLN A 37 1.31 -5.84 2.21
C GLN A 37 2.42 -5.94 1.16
N ASP A 38 3.14 -7.06 1.09
CA ASP A 38 4.17 -7.31 0.07
C ASP A 38 3.59 -7.19 -1.36
N LYS A 39 2.38 -7.74 -1.58
CA LYS A 39 1.71 -7.67 -2.88
C LYS A 39 1.30 -6.25 -3.27
N ILE A 40 0.79 -5.46 -2.31
CA ILE A 40 0.43 -4.06 -2.52
C ILE A 40 1.69 -3.25 -2.86
N ASP A 41 2.77 -3.48 -2.13
CA ASP A 41 4.08 -2.84 -2.35
C ASP A 41 4.64 -3.15 -3.74
N ASP A 42 4.56 -4.41 -4.20
CA ASP A 42 4.96 -4.82 -5.55
C ASP A 42 4.11 -4.12 -6.63
N LEU A 43 2.79 -4.00 -6.44
CA LEU A 43 1.91 -3.32 -7.40
C LEU A 43 2.17 -1.81 -7.46
N TYR A 44 2.48 -1.18 -6.33
CA TYR A 44 2.92 0.22 -6.30
C TYR A 44 4.24 0.40 -7.04
N GLU A 45 5.20 -0.52 -6.88
CA GLU A 45 6.47 -0.53 -7.60
C GLU A 45 6.28 -0.67 -9.12
N GLU A 46 5.40 -1.58 -9.57
CA GLU A 46 5.03 -1.71 -10.99
C GLU A 46 4.40 -0.45 -11.58
N MET A 47 3.73 0.35 -10.74
CA MET A 47 3.15 1.64 -11.11
C MET A 47 4.16 2.79 -11.06
N GLY A 48 5.42 2.51 -10.70
CA GLY A 48 6.50 3.49 -10.61
C GLY A 48 6.54 4.25 -9.29
N PHE A 49 5.77 3.84 -8.28
CA PHE A 49 5.85 4.39 -6.93
C PHE A 49 6.94 3.67 -6.13
N PRO A 50 7.75 4.39 -5.35
CA PRO A 50 8.75 3.75 -4.52
C PRO A 50 8.08 2.98 -3.37
N LYS A 51 8.54 1.74 -3.11
CA LYS A 51 8.11 0.85 -1.99
C LYS A 51 8.11 1.53 -0.61
N LYS A 52 8.93 2.56 -0.45
CA LYS A 52 8.94 3.43 0.71
C LYS A 52 8.79 4.84 0.18
N LEU A 53 7.78 5.56 0.69
CA LEU A 53 7.82 7.02 0.61
C LEU A 53 9.22 7.44 1.14
N PRO A 54 9.98 8.26 0.41
CA PRO A 54 11.21 8.82 0.98
C PRO A 54 10.84 9.42 2.33
N ASP A 55 11.65 9.17 3.37
CA ASP A 55 11.49 9.79 4.69
C ASP A 55 11.09 11.24 4.46
N VAL A 56 9.80 11.54 4.68
CA VAL A 56 9.29 12.90 4.50
C VAL A 56 10.21 13.73 5.37
N PRO A 57 10.94 14.73 4.84
CA PRO A 57 11.74 15.57 5.70
C PRO A 57 10.73 16.22 6.63
N THR A 58 10.67 15.73 7.87
CA THR A 58 9.96 16.37 8.97
C THR A 58 10.38 17.81 8.85
N PHE A 59 9.46 18.70 8.48
CA PHE A 59 9.74 20.12 8.43
C PHE A 59 10.26 20.46 9.82
N LYS A 60 11.58 20.60 9.96
CA LYS A 60 12.18 21.19 11.13
C LYS A 60 11.65 22.61 11.08
N ASN A 61 10.63 22.88 11.88
CA ASN A 61 10.26 24.24 12.23
C ASN A 61 11.46 24.77 13.03
N ASP A 62 12.47 25.27 12.32
CA ASP A 62 13.52 26.10 12.89
C ASP A 62 12.82 27.41 13.29
N ASN A 63 12.54 27.52 14.59
CA ASN A 63 12.07 28.72 15.25
C ASN A 63 13.23 29.44 15.93
#